data_AF-A0A969UI60-F1
#
_entry.id   AF-A0A969UI60-F1
#
_cell.length_a   1.000
_cell.length_b   1.000
_cell.length_c   1.000
_cell.angle_alpha   90.00
_cell.angle_beta   90.00
_cell.angle_gamma   90.00
#
_symmetry.space_group_name_H-M   'P 1'
#
loop_
_entity.id
_entity.type
_entity.pdbx_description
1 polymer ?
#
loop_
_entity_poly.entity_id
_entity_poly.type
_entity_poly.pdbx_seq_one_letter_code
_entity_poly.pdbx_strand_id
1 'polypeptide(L)'
;MPNFRQRKWLWMGIAIAVIIILTLVAAPNSGGRKNDSGSTYGRNPDGYGAWYKYMTKQEIPIKRWRKPFSQLIEDDVQDATYLKILSKSDYLLGFIDVSSTELDWISQGNTLVIIGKYEAATAARFHSSIPYRQETLSNNQIKIATTRRFRQGKQEQSILQDRYGAVVWQEKIGKGKIIYCTTPF
;
A
#
# COMPACT_ATOMS: atom_id res chain seq x y z
N MET A 1 38.24 -10.62 -57.36
CA MET A 1 38.34 -11.13 -55.98
C MET A 1 38.33 -9.92 -55.03
N PRO A 2 37.36 -9.78 -54.10
CA PRO A 2 37.30 -8.61 -53.24
C PRO A 2 38.52 -8.58 -52.31
N ASN A 3 39.19 -7.43 -52.25
CA ASN A 3 40.43 -7.24 -51.50
C ASN A 3 40.19 -7.50 -50.00
N PHE A 4 41.19 -8.06 -49.31
CA PHE A 4 41.12 -8.47 -47.90
C PHE A 4 40.56 -7.39 -46.96
N ARG A 5 40.75 -6.10 -47.30
CA ARG A 5 40.17 -4.94 -46.61
C ARG A 5 38.63 -4.86 -46.75
N GLN A 6 38.06 -5.11 -47.92
CA GLN A 6 36.60 -5.09 -48.14
C GLN A 6 35.89 -6.20 -47.35
N ARG A 7 36.52 -7.37 -47.23
CA ARG A 7 35.99 -8.48 -46.44
C ARG A 7 35.94 -8.15 -44.95
N LYS A 8 36.93 -7.42 -44.42
CA LYS A 8 36.93 -6.93 -43.02
C LYS A 8 35.80 -5.92 -42.75
N TRP A 9 35.54 -5.01 -43.69
CA TRP A 9 34.42 -4.06 -43.57
C TRP A 9 33.05 -4.75 -43.62
N LEU A 10 32.91 -5.79 -44.44
CA LEU A 10 31.69 -6.62 -44.47
C LEU A 10 31.44 -7.32 -43.12
N TRP A 11 32.48 -7.93 -42.54
CA TRP A 11 32.37 -8.58 -41.23
C TRP A 11 32.11 -7.57 -40.10
N MET A 12 32.68 -6.37 -40.17
CA MET A 12 32.38 -5.29 -39.23
C MET A 12 30.91 -4.87 -39.30
N GLY A 13 30.37 -4.72 -40.52
CA GLY A 13 28.96 -4.42 -40.73
C GLY A 13 28.03 -5.50 -40.16
N ILE A 14 28.38 -6.78 -40.37
CA ILE A 14 27.63 -7.91 -39.80
C ILE A 14 27.70 -7.89 -38.26
N ALA A 15 28.87 -7.66 -37.68
CA ALA A 15 29.02 -7.61 -36.22
C ALA A 15 28.17 -6.48 -35.60
N ILE A 16 28.15 -5.29 -36.22
CA ILE A 16 27.32 -4.17 -35.77
C ILE A 16 25.83 -4.52 -35.89
N ALA A 17 25.40 -5.10 -37.01
CA ALA A 17 24.01 -5.51 -37.19
C ALA A 17 23.56 -6.55 -36.16
N VAL A 18 24.41 -7.53 -35.85
CA VAL A 18 24.15 -8.54 -34.81
C VAL A 18 24.03 -7.90 -33.42
N ILE A 19 24.92 -6.96 -33.07
CA ILE A 19 24.86 -6.23 -31.79
C ILE A 19 23.58 -5.41 -31.68
N ILE A 20 23.13 -4.76 -32.77
CA ILE A 20 21.88 -3.99 -32.81
C ILE A 20 20.66 -4.90 -32.61
N ILE A 21 20.64 -6.06 -33.28
CA ILE A 21 19.54 -7.02 -33.14
C ILE A 21 19.51 -7.60 -31.71
N LEU A 22 20.67 -7.96 -31.16
CA LEU A 22 20.77 -8.45 -29.79
C LEU A 22 20.35 -7.40 -28.77
N THR A 23 20.72 -6.14 -28.97
CA THR A 23 20.25 -5.05 -28.08
C THR A 23 18.76 -4.80 -28.22
N LEU A 24 18.16 -4.88 -29.41
CA LEU A 24 16.71 -4.70 -29.56
C LEU A 24 15.87 -5.84 -28.95
N VAL A 25 16.37 -7.08 -28.99
CA VAL A 25 15.64 -8.26 -28.47
C VAL A 25 15.94 -8.52 -27.00
N ALA A 26 17.18 -8.33 -26.56
CA ALA A 26 17.61 -8.61 -25.18
C ALA A 26 17.59 -7.36 -24.29
N ALA A 27 17.32 -6.15 -24.83
CA ALA A 27 17.11 -4.99 -23.98
C ALA A 27 15.92 -5.26 -23.04
N PRO A 28 16.12 -5.13 -21.72
CA PRO A 28 15.02 -5.25 -20.79
C PRO A 28 13.99 -4.19 -21.15
N ASN A 29 12.78 -4.64 -21.49
CA ASN A 29 11.69 -3.76 -21.89
C ASN A 29 11.21 -2.96 -20.67
N SER A 30 11.91 -1.86 -20.35
CA SER A 30 11.58 -0.96 -19.24
C SER A 30 10.32 -0.13 -19.51
N GLY A 31 9.71 -0.26 -20.69
CA GLY A 31 8.43 0.35 -21.07
C GLY A 31 7.23 -0.18 -20.29
N GLY A 32 7.39 -1.28 -19.54
CA GLY A 32 6.41 -1.81 -18.61
C GLY A 32 6.99 -1.89 -17.21
N ARG A 33 7.42 -0.76 -16.63
CA ARG A 33 7.66 -0.68 -15.18
C ARG A 33 6.31 -0.99 -14.52
N LYS A 34 6.07 -2.27 -14.21
CA LYS A 34 4.96 -2.71 -13.36
C LYS A 34 4.99 -1.76 -12.18
N ASN A 35 3.91 -1.01 -12.04
CA ASN A 35 3.83 0.07 -11.09
C ASN A 35 3.77 -0.58 -9.70
N ASP A 36 4.93 -0.96 -9.16
CA ASP A 36 5.09 -1.51 -7.81
C ASP A 36 4.83 -0.44 -6.73
N SER A 37 4.26 0.70 -7.12
CA SER A 37 3.75 1.75 -6.24
C SER A 37 2.73 1.12 -5.29
N GLY A 38 3.02 1.20 -3.99
CA GLY A 38 2.23 0.55 -2.94
C GLY A 38 2.60 -0.91 -2.66
N SER A 39 3.61 -1.51 -3.30
CA SER A 39 4.14 -2.82 -2.89
C SER A 39 5.12 -2.67 -1.73
N THR A 40 5.09 -3.59 -0.76
CA THR A 40 6.14 -3.68 0.28
C THR A 40 7.52 -4.04 -0.28
N TYR A 41 7.58 -4.47 -1.55
CA TYR A 41 8.83 -4.77 -2.27
C TYR A 41 9.30 -3.61 -3.16
N GLY A 42 8.49 -2.57 -3.34
CA GLY A 42 8.87 -1.36 -4.05
C GLY A 42 9.95 -0.58 -3.31
N ARG A 43 10.97 -0.10 -4.03
CA ARG A 43 12.04 0.77 -3.48
C ARG A 43 11.72 2.26 -3.61
N ASN A 44 10.59 2.61 -4.21
CA ASN A 44 10.22 3.99 -4.40
C ASN A 44 9.87 4.65 -3.03
N PRO A 45 10.03 5.98 -2.90
CA PRO A 45 9.68 6.70 -1.67
C PRO A 45 8.17 6.70 -1.38
N ASP A 46 7.35 6.31 -2.35
CA ASP A 46 5.91 6.07 -2.23
C ASP A 46 5.59 4.58 -1.94
N GLY A 47 4.72 4.35 -0.96
CA GLY A 47 4.21 3.02 -0.59
C GLY A 47 4.66 2.52 0.80
N TYR A 48 4.24 1.30 1.15
CA TYR A 48 4.45 0.75 2.50
C TYR A 48 5.91 0.46 2.85
N GLY A 49 6.81 0.40 1.85
CA GLY A 49 8.25 0.23 2.09
C GLY A 49 8.87 1.42 2.84
N ALA A 50 8.45 2.65 2.52
CA ALA A 50 8.89 3.84 3.23
C ALA A 50 8.38 3.87 4.68
N TRP A 51 7.11 3.48 4.89
CA TRP A 51 6.52 3.32 6.21
C TRP A 51 7.25 2.24 7.02
N TYR A 52 7.50 1.07 6.44
CA TYR A 52 8.23 -0.02 7.08
C TYR A 52 9.63 0.43 7.53
N LYS A 53 10.36 1.13 6.64
CA LYS A 53 11.69 1.66 6.95
C LYS A 53 11.63 2.71 8.07
N TYR A 54 10.63 3.59 8.05
CA TYR A 54 10.42 4.58 9.11
C TYR A 54 10.19 3.90 10.46
N MET A 55 9.25 2.95 10.52
CA MET A 55 8.92 2.23 11.76
C MET A 55 10.09 1.40 12.28
N THR A 56 10.84 0.75 11.39
CA THR A 56 12.09 0.03 11.75
C THR A 56 13.11 0.98 12.37
N LYS A 57 13.27 2.19 11.80
CA LYS A 57 14.15 3.23 12.37
C LYS A 57 13.66 3.73 13.73
N GLN A 58 12.35 3.67 14.00
CA GLN A 58 11.77 3.96 15.32
C GLN A 58 11.81 2.76 16.27
N GLU A 59 12.50 1.67 15.90
CA GLU A 59 12.66 0.46 16.72
C GLU A 59 11.32 -0.22 17.08
N ILE A 60 10.27 0.05 16.30
CA ILE A 60 8.98 -0.62 16.46
C ILE A 60 9.10 -2.05 15.90
N PRO A 61 8.80 -3.09 16.69
CA PRO A 61 8.90 -4.47 16.24
C PRO A 61 7.83 -4.76 15.18
N ILE A 62 8.25 -4.90 13.92
CA ILE A 62 7.36 -5.27 12.81
C ILE A 62 7.76 -6.65 12.30
N LYS A 63 6.78 -7.55 12.25
CA LYS A 63 6.91 -8.87 11.62
C LYS A 63 6.02 -8.92 10.39
N ARG A 64 6.57 -9.39 9.27
CA ARG A 64 5.77 -9.67 8.07
C ARG A 64 5.07 -11.02 8.23
N TRP A 65 3.75 -11.00 8.31
CA TRP A 65 2.96 -12.22 8.30
C TRP A 65 2.70 -12.68 6.85
N ARG A 66 3.07 -13.93 6.54
CA ARG A 66 2.91 -14.53 5.20
C ARG A 66 2.11 -15.85 5.24
N LYS A 67 1.43 -16.10 6.35
CA LYS A 67 0.63 -17.29 6.63
C LYS A 67 -0.85 -16.88 6.69
N PRO A 68 -1.79 -17.85 6.66
CA PRO A 68 -3.19 -17.57 6.98
C PRO A 68 -3.34 -16.91 8.36
N PHE A 69 -4.40 -16.13 8.55
CA PHE A 69 -4.68 -15.48 9.83
C PHE A 69 -5.01 -16.50 10.94
N SER A 70 -5.61 -17.65 10.61
CA SER A 70 -5.89 -18.72 11.58
C SER A 70 -4.64 -19.20 12.32
N GLN A 71 -3.50 -19.29 11.63
CA GLN A 71 -2.23 -19.67 12.25
C GLN A 71 -1.69 -18.60 13.21
N LEU A 72 -2.10 -17.33 13.07
CA LEU A 72 -1.70 -16.27 14.00
C LEU A 72 -2.39 -16.47 15.36
N ILE A 73 -3.62 -16.98 15.34
CA ILE A 73 -4.42 -17.26 16.53
C ILE A 73 -3.94 -18.53 17.22
N GLU A 74 -3.55 -19.55 16.44
CA GLU A 74 -2.94 -20.77 16.98
C GLU A 74 -1.66 -20.47 17.77
N ASP A 75 -0.91 -19.43 17.36
CA ASP A 75 0.29 -18.94 18.05
C ASP A 75 -0.03 -18.09 19.31
N ASP A 76 -1.32 -17.95 19.70
CA ASP A 76 -1.84 -17.17 20.84
C ASP A 76 -1.25 -15.76 20.98
N VAL A 77 -1.16 -15.05 19.84
CA VAL A 77 -0.62 -13.69 19.80
C VAL A 77 -1.63 -12.71 20.42
N GLN A 78 -1.26 -12.11 21.55
CA GLN A 78 -2.04 -11.10 22.28
C GLN A 78 -1.33 -9.74 22.35
N ASP A 79 -2.09 -8.69 22.66
CA ASP A 79 -1.65 -7.29 22.70
C ASP A 79 -0.91 -6.87 21.40
N ALA A 80 -1.48 -7.28 20.27
CA ALA A 80 -0.85 -7.09 18.97
C ALA A 80 -1.71 -6.26 18.02
N THR A 81 -1.03 -5.61 17.08
CA THR A 81 -1.66 -4.92 15.95
C THR A 81 -1.43 -5.72 14.68
N TYR A 82 -2.51 -6.17 14.04
CA TYR A 82 -2.45 -6.81 12.73
C TYR A 82 -2.79 -5.78 11.64
N LEU A 83 -1.86 -5.59 10.70
CA LEU A 83 -2.03 -4.66 9.58
C LEU A 83 -2.40 -5.43 8.31
N LYS A 84 -3.62 -5.21 7.82
CA LYS A 84 -4.14 -5.77 6.57
C LYS A 84 -4.16 -4.68 5.52
N ILE A 85 -3.47 -4.92 4.40
CA ILE A 85 -3.47 -4.03 3.24
C ILE A 85 -4.34 -4.69 2.19
N LEU A 86 -5.45 -4.04 1.86
CA LEU A 86 -6.38 -4.47 0.83
C LEU A 86 -6.03 -3.78 -0.50
N SER A 87 -6.15 -4.55 -1.57
CA SER A 87 -6.10 -4.08 -2.94
C SER A 87 -7.52 -3.81 -3.46
N LYS A 88 -7.61 -3.05 -4.56
CA LYS A 88 -8.86 -2.85 -5.29
C LYS A 88 -9.51 -4.19 -5.70
N SER A 89 -8.71 -5.20 -6.05
CA SER A 89 -9.22 -6.54 -6.37
C SER A 89 -9.86 -7.21 -5.18
N ASP A 90 -9.31 -7.07 -3.97
CA ASP A 90 -9.89 -7.63 -2.76
C ASP A 90 -11.28 -7.04 -2.49
N TYR A 91 -11.44 -5.74 -2.78
CA TYR A 91 -12.74 -5.09 -2.75
C TYR A 91 -13.71 -5.65 -3.78
N LEU A 92 -13.31 -5.70 -5.05
CA LEU A 92 -14.17 -6.18 -6.13
C LEU A 92 -14.62 -7.64 -5.95
N LEU A 93 -13.83 -8.43 -5.24
CA LEU A 93 -14.09 -9.83 -4.93
C LEU A 93 -14.86 -10.02 -3.61
N GLY A 94 -15.20 -8.95 -2.89
CA GLY A 94 -15.99 -9.00 -1.66
C GLY A 94 -15.22 -9.46 -0.41
N PHE A 95 -13.88 -9.51 -0.43
CA PHE A 95 -13.03 -9.93 0.70
C PHE A 95 -12.90 -8.87 1.83
N ILE A 96 -13.85 -7.96 1.93
CA ILE A 96 -13.74 -6.74 2.74
C ILE A 96 -14.35 -6.92 4.13
N ASP A 97 -15.04 -8.04 4.35
CA ASP A 97 -15.66 -8.30 5.64
C ASP A 97 -14.65 -8.90 6.61
N VAL A 98 -14.74 -8.47 7.86
CA VAL A 98 -13.88 -8.97 8.93
C VAL A 98 -14.46 -10.32 9.35
N SER A 99 -13.66 -11.39 9.25
CA SER A 99 -14.12 -12.72 9.61
C SER A 99 -14.51 -12.79 11.09
N SER A 100 -15.41 -13.70 11.46
CA SER A 100 -15.77 -13.94 12.87
C SER A 100 -14.53 -14.23 13.71
N THR A 101 -13.59 -15.00 13.17
CA THR A 101 -12.30 -15.31 13.79
C THR A 101 -11.43 -14.07 14.02
N GLU A 102 -11.39 -13.12 13.07
CA GLU A 102 -10.75 -11.82 13.28
C GLU A 102 -11.50 -11.01 14.36
N LEU A 103 -12.83 -10.97 14.34
CA LEU A 103 -13.64 -10.27 15.35
C LEU A 103 -13.42 -10.81 16.76
N ASP A 104 -13.38 -12.13 16.93
CA ASP A 104 -13.11 -12.78 18.21
C ASP A 104 -11.72 -12.39 18.73
N TRP A 105 -10.70 -12.43 17.87
CA TRP A 105 -9.34 -12.02 18.22
C TRP A 105 -9.25 -10.54 18.60
N ILE A 106 -9.95 -9.66 17.89
CA ILE A 106 -10.02 -8.22 18.24
C ILE A 106 -10.74 -8.04 19.59
N SER A 107 -11.83 -8.77 19.82
CA SER A 107 -12.65 -8.63 21.03
C SER A 107 -11.86 -8.86 22.33
N GLN A 108 -10.77 -9.64 22.25
CA GLN A 108 -9.85 -9.94 23.35
C GLN A 108 -8.97 -8.75 23.75
N GLY A 109 -8.85 -7.71 22.92
CA GLY A 109 -8.04 -6.51 23.19
C GLY A 109 -7.13 -6.10 22.03
N ASN A 110 -7.01 -6.94 21.00
CA ASN A 110 -6.11 -6.71 19.89
C ASN A 110 -6.61 -5.62 18.93
N THR A 111 -5.73 -5.13 18.05
CA THR A 111 -6.07 -4.10 17.06
C THR A 111 -5.93 -4.65 15.64
N LEU A 112 -6.98 -4.50 14.83
CA LEU A 112 -6.93 -4.72 13.38
C LEU A 112 -6.86 -3.37 12.66
N VAL A 113 -5.87 -3.19 11.80
CA VAL A 113 -5.78 -2.00 10.93
C VAL A 113 -6.00 -2.45 9.49
N ILE A 114 -7.01 -1.88 8.82
CA ILE A 114 -7.34 -2.15 7.43
C ILE A 114 -7.03 -0.92 6.60
N ILE A 115 -6.01 -1.02 5.74
CA ILE A 115 -5.70 0.00 4.73
C ILE A 115 -6.32 -0.43 3.41
N GLY A 116 -6.98 0.52 2.74
CA GLY A 116 -7.63 0.26 1.46
C GLY A 116 -9.10 -0.14 1.60
N LYS A 117 -9.76 0.28 2.69
CA LYS A 117 -11.20 0.17 2.79
C LYS A 117 -11.82 1.09 1.75
N TYR A 118 -12.54 0.51 0.81
CA TYR A 118 -13.20 1.25 -0.25
C TYR A 118 -14.33 2.10 0.34
N GLU A 119 -14.36 3.35 -0.08
CA GLU A 119 -15.45 4.28 0.17
C GLU A 119 -15.85 4.95 -1.13
N ALA A 120 -17.11 5.37 -1.26
CA ALA A 120 -17.55 6.08 -2.45
C ALA A 120 -16.80 7.42 -2.61
N ALA A 121 -16.59 7.84 -3.86
CA ALA A 121 -16.04 9.16 -4.13
C ALA A 121 -17.00 10.26 -3.65
N THR A 122 -16.45 11.32 -3.07
CA THR A 122 -17.21 12.50 -2.63
C THR A 122 -16.82 13.74 -3.43
N ALA A 123 -17.46 14.87 -3.14
CA ALA A 123 -17.08 16.17 -3.69
C ALA A 123 -15.77 16.75 -3.10
N ALA A 124 -15.07 16.00 -2.23
CA ALA A 124 -13.75 16.39 -1.74
C ALA A 124 -12.76 16.57 -2.90
N ARG A 125 -11.86 17.54 -2.78
CA ARG A 125 -10.74 17.67 -3.71
C ARG A 125 -9.81 16.47 -3.54
N PHE A 126 -9.24 15.99 -4.64
CA PHE A 126 -8.33 14.85 -4.60
C PHE A 126 -7.13 15.13 -3.69
N HIS A 127 -6.54 16.33 -3.80
CA HIS A 127 -5.54 16.81 -2.86
C HIS A 127 -6.19 17.74 -1.83
N SER A 128 -6.13 17.36 -0.56
CA SER A 128 -6.55 18.19 0.56
C SER A 128 -5.59 18.05 1.75
N SER A 129 -5.71 18.95 2.71
CA SER A 129 -4.92 18.95 3.94
C SER A 129 -5.86 18.87 5.14
N ILE A 130 -5.65 17.90 6.02
CA ILE A 130 -6.41 17.75 7.27
C ILE A 130 -5.48 18.02 8.45
N PRO A 131 -5.84 18.88 9.41
CA PRO A 131 -5.03 19.10 10.61
C PRO A 131 -4.92 17.81 11.44
N TYR A 132 -3.71 17.44 11.84
CA TYR A 132 -3.44 16.19 12.56
C TYR A 132 -3.73 16.27 14.07
N ARG A 133 -3.72 17.47 14.66
CA ARG A 133 -3.98 17.70 16.10
C ARG A 133 -4.31 19.17 16.37
N GLN A 134 -4.95 19.45 17.52
CA GLN A 134 -5.21 20.82 18.01
C GLN A 134 -3.96 21.57 18.52
N GLU A 135 -2.81 20.91 18.74
CA GLU A 135 -1.60 21.58 19.28
C GLU A 135 -0.39 21.56 18.32
N THR A 136 0.44 22.60 18.47
CA THR A 136 1.47 23.11 17.57
C THR A 136 2.79 22.35 17.61
N LEU A 137 3.10 21.61 16.53
CA LEU A 137 4.45 21.55 15.96
C LEU A 137 4.32 21.82 14.45
N SER A 138 5.15 22.75 13.96
CA SER A 138 4.96 23.51 12.72
C SER A 138 5.14 22.65 11.45
N ASN A 139 4.06 21.99 11.02
CA ASN A 139 3.61 21.72 9.63
C ASN A 139 2.37 20.80 9.66
N ASN A 140 1.44 21.10 10.60
CA ASN A 140 0.44 20.22 11.24
C ASN A 140 -0.68 19.63 10.35
N GLN A 141 -0.47 19.52 9.05
CA GLN A 141 -1.45 19.06 8.08
C GLN A 141 -1.01 17.77 7.40
N ILE A 142 -1.87 16.75 7.47
CA ILE A 142 -1.72 15.55 6.66
C ILE A 142 -2.27 15.85 5.27
N LYS A 143 -1.42 15.70 4.27
CA LYS A 143 -1.83 15.72 2.87
C LYS A 143 -2.56 14.43 2.53
N ILE A 144 -3.79 14.57 2.05
CA ILE A 144 -4.65 13.50 1.59
C ILE A 144 -4.70 13.55 0.08
N ALA A 145 -4.55 12.39 -0.57
CA ALA A 145 -4.57 12.24 -2.02
C ALA A 145 -5.73 11.33 -2.47
N THR A 146 -6.95 11.55 -1.97
CA THR A 146 -8.16 10.79 -2.35
C THR A 146 -9.40 11.66 -2.20
N THR A 147 -10.40 11.44 -3.06
CA THR A 147 -11.74 12.06 -2.95
C THR A 147 -12.72 11.25 -2.09
N ARG A 148 -12.33 10.04 -1.68
CA ARG A 148 -13.19 9.10 -0.95
C ARG A 148 -13.25 9.46 0.52
N ARG A 149 -14.43 9.35 1.14
CA ARG A 149 -14.65 9.61 2.56
C ARG A 149 -15.72 8.68 3.11
N PHE A 150 -15.48 8.16 4.29
CA PHE A 150 -16.50 7.46 5.07
C PHE A 150 -17.45 8.49 5.70
N ARG A 151 -18.75 8.28 5.52
CA ARG A 151 -19.78 9.05 6.23
C ARG A 151 -20.08 8.34 7.54
N GLN A 152 -19.65 8.95 8.63
CA GLN A 152 -19.72 8.38 9.97
C GLN A 152 -21.15 7.91 10.30
N GLY A 153 -21.25 6.67 10.76
CA GLY A 153 -22.46 6.12 11.37
C GLY A 153 -22.56 6.46 12.86
N LYS A 154 -23.38 5.71 13.60
CA LYS A 154 -23.59 5.95 15.04
C LYS A 154 -22.53 5.31 15.93
N GLN A 155 -21.81 4.30 15.46
CA GLN A 155 -20.94 3.45 16.29
C GLN A 155 -19.44 3.70 16.03
N GLU A 156 -19.12 4.35 14.93
CA GLU A 156 -17.76 4.62 14.49
C GLU A 156 -17.28 5.97 15.00
N GLN A 157 -15.97 6.09 15.26
CA GLN A 157 -15.32 7.32 15.65
C GLN A 157 -14.31 7.74 14.59
N SER A 158 -14.47 8.94 14.03
CA SER A 158 -13.50 9.53 13.12
C SER A 158 -12.18 9.87 13.83
N ILE A 159 -11.06 9.49 13.21
CA ILE A 159 -9.70 9.85 13.65
C ILE A 159 -9.16 11.00 12.79
N LEU A 160 -9.36 10.92 11.47
CA LEU A 160 -8.92 11.94 10.51
C LEU A 160 -10.04 12.24 9.53
N GLN A 161 -10.59 13.45 9.60
CA GLN A 161 -11.78 13.84 8.83
C GLN A 161 -11.73 15.28 8.33
N ASP A 162 -12.51 15.54 7.29
CA ASP A 162 -12.87 16.87 6.83
C ASP A 162 -14.39 16.98 6.69
N ARG A 163 -14.86 18.11 6.13
CA ARG A 163 -16.30 18.36 5.94
C ARG A 163 -17.04 17.34 5.07
N TYR A 164 -16.31 16.52 4.31
CA TYR A 164 -16.89 15.51 3.43
C TYR A 164 -16.93 14.11 4.07
N GLY A 165 -16.31 13.95 5.25
CA GLY A 165 -16.29 12.72 6.03
C GLY A 165 -14.89 12.32 6.48
N ALA A 166 -14.75 11.08 6.95
CA ALA A 166 -13.49 10.55 7.47
C ALA A 166 -12.65 9.87 6.39
N VAL A 167 -11.34 10.04 6.47
CA VAL A 167 -10.35 9.24 5.73
C VAL A 167 -9.83 8.10 6.59
N VAL A 168 -9.75 8.32 7.91
CA VAL A 168 -9.40 7.32 8.91
C VAL A 168 -10.45 7.35 10.01
N TRP A 169 -10.99 6.18 10.35
CA TRP A 169 -11.97 6.02 11.43
C TRP A 169 -11.72 4.71 12.16
N GLN A 170 -12.33 4.58 13.33
CA GLN A 170 -12.22 3.38 14.15
C GLN A 170 -13.59 2.91 14.64
N GLU A 171 -13.65 1.63 14.96
CA GLU A 171 -14.78 0.93 15.52
C GLU A 171 -14.30 0.09 16.71
N LYS A 172 -15.01 0.14 17.84
CA LYS A 172 -14.65 -0.62 19.04
C LYS A 172 -15.31 -1.99 19.00
N ILE A 173 -14.53 -3.05 19.19
CA ILE A 173 -15.02 -4.43 19.23
C ILE A 173 -14.54 -5.04 20.55
N GLY A 174 -15.47 -5.27 21.49
CA GLY A 174 -15.13 -5.76 22.83
C GLY A 174 -14.09 -4.87 23.52
N LYS A 175 -12.93 -5.44 23.88
CA LYS A 175 -11.80 -4.72 24.47
C LYS A 175 -10.87 -4.09 23.43
N GLY A 176 -10.88 -4.57 22.19
CA GLY A 176 -10.05 -4.09 21.10
C GLY A 176 -10.76 -3.15 20.15
N LYS A 177 -10.20 -2.99 18.95
CA LYS A 177 -10.72 -2.08 17.93
C LYS A 177 -10.27 -2.42 16.52
N ILE A 178 -11.04 -1.95 15.55
CA ILE A 178 -10.67 -1.92 14.15
C ILE A 178 -10.40 -0.46 13.75
N ILE A 179 -9.33 -0.22 13.00
CA ILE A 179 -9.02 1.08 12.39
C ILE A 179 -9.07 0.90 10.88
N TYR A 180 -9.88 1.70 10.21
CA TYR A 180 -10.03 1.69 8.77
C TYR A 180 -9.38 2.93 8.15
N CYS A 181 -8.80 2.77 6.97
CA CYS A 181 -8.26 3.85 6.16
C CYS A 181 -8.67 3.68 4.71
N THR A 182 -9.21 4.74 4.11
CA THR A 182 -9.53 4.74 2.68
C THR A 182 -8.35 5.22 1.83
N THR A 183 -8.13 4.55 0.71
CA THR A 183 -7.06 4.85 -0.26
C THR A 183 -7.66 5.40 -1.56
N PRO A 184 -6.85 5.95 -2.47
CA PRO A 184 -7.37 6.53 -3.71
C PRO A 184 -7.92 5.48 -4.69
N PHE A 185 -7.45 4.23 -4.58
CA PHE A 185 -7.72 3.12 -5.48
C PHE A 185 -8.39 1.96 -4.78
#